data_AF-A0A970SZA9-F1
#
_entry.id   AF-A0A970SZA9-F1
#
_cell.length_a   1.000
_cell.length_b   1.000
_cell.length_c   1.000
_cell.angle_alpha   90.00
_cell.angle_beta   90.00
_cell.angle_gamma   90.00
#
_symmetry.space_group_name_H-M   'P 1'
#
loop_
_entity.id
_entity.type
_entity.pdbx_description
1 polymer ?
#
loop_
_entity_poly.entity_id
_entity_poly.type
_entity_poly.pdbx_seq_one_letter_code
_entity_poly.pdbx_strand_id
1 'polypeptide(L)'
;MRRARRSSDLPKFGYHVSAQGGPALAVRRAAELGLDCMQLFTTSPRTWGFGELSDEAVAEFRAARAEFGIAPAVVHTIYLINLASEDEEIRSRGIHAISEDLLRADRLGCEYVVTHLGSARNLPDWQARRKCALGLNRVLRRAEGTSPMLLLENSAGGGRVIGRDFAELVRIALDCRYTDRIGFCVDSAHSLQAGHDVRTVAGIDALIAPIADDMGLERLRVVHLNDSRTAMGSNHDRHEHLGMGALGRDGVRAWLHHPALRRLPYILETPIEGEGDDARNLRRARQFAR
;
A
#
# COMPACT_ATOMS: atom_id res chain seq x y z
N MET A 1 -19.80 -0.03 -33.04
CA MET A 1 -18.41 -0.53 -33.17
C MET A 1 -17.72 -0.46 -31.81
N ARG A 2 -17.49 -1.61 -31.15
CA ARG A 2 -16.72 -1.66 -29.90
C ARG A 2 -15.24 -1.50 -30.25
N ARG A 3 -14.63 -0.35 -29.93
CA ARG A 3 -13.15 -0.24 -29.95
C ARG A 3 -12.61 -1.28 -28.99
N ALA A 4 -11.81 -2.23 -29.48
CA ALA A 4 -11.01 -3.09 -28.62
C ALA A 4 -10.15 -2.19 -27.72
N ARG A 5 -10.31 -2.33 -26.39
CA ARG A 5 -9.45 -1.63 -25.42
C ARG A 5 -8.00 -2.01 -25.74
N ARG A 6 -7.11 -1.02 -25.89
CA ARG A 6 -5.66 -1.28 -26.04
C ARG A 6 -5.17 -1.91 -24.72
N SER A 7 -4.15 -2.78 -24.76
CA SER A 7 -3.67 -3.44 -23.53
C SER A 7 -3.18 -2.44 -22.46
N SER A 8 -2.89 -1.20 -22.84
CA SER A 8 -2.53 -0.08 -21.96
C SER A 8 -3.69 0.54 -21.16
N ASP A 9 -4.95 0.12 -21.38
CA ASP A 9 -6.13 0.67 -20.68
C ASP A 9 -6.66 -0.24 -19.56
N LEU A 10 -6.04 -1.41 -19.34
CA LEU A 10 -6.46 -2.34 -18.29
C LEU A 10 -5.66 -2.10 -16.99
N PRO A 11 -6.28 -2.26 -15.80
CA PRO A 11 -5.57 -2.15 -14.54
C PRO A 11 -4.42 -3.15 -14.45
N LYS A 12 -3.31 -2.73 -13.85
CA LYS A 12 -2.20 -3.62 -13.52
C LYS A 12 -2.49 -4.33 -12.21
N PHE A 13 -2.27 -5.64 -12.17
CA PHE A 13 -2.50 -6.44 -10.96
C PHE A 13 -1.22 -7.04 -10.41
N GLY A 14 -1.08 -7.00 -9.10
CA GLY A 14 0.03 -7.57 -8.36
C GLY A 14 -0.44 -8.20 -7.05
N TYR A 15 0.49 -8.84 -6.35
CA TYR A 15 0.32 -9.33 -4.99
C TYR A 15 1.45 -8.83 -4.11
N HIS A 16 1.28 -8.97 -2.81
CA HIS A 16 2.41 -9.06 -1.91
C HIS A 16 3.15 -10.39 -2.12
N VAL A 17 4.31 -10.36 -2.77
CA VAL A 17 5.10 -11.54 -3.13
C VAL A 17 6.25 -11.76 -2.16
N SER A 18 6.41 -12.99 -1.68
CA SER A 18 7.52 -13.35 -0.80
C SER A 18 8.88 -13.13 -1.47
N ALA A 19 9.78 -12.43 -0.76
CA ALA A 19 11.19 -12.28 -1.09
C ALA A 19 12.10 -13.31 -0.40
N GLN A 20 11.53 -14.35 0.21
CA GLN A 20 12.33 -15.44 0.78
C GLN A 20 13.17 -16.12 -0.30
N GLY A 21 14.48 -16.20 -0.08
CA GLY A 21 15.44 -16.67 -1.08
C GLY A 21 16.02 -15.57 -1.98
N GLY A 22 15.62 -14.31 -1.76
CA GLY A 22 16.18 -13.14 -2.44
C GLY A 22 15.13 -12.33 -3.20
N PRO A 23 15.37 -11.03 -3.42
CA PRO A 23 14.39 -10.15 -4.07
C PRO A 23 14.15 -10.55 -5.54
N ALA A 24 15.18 -10.96 -6.28
CA ALA A 24 15.02 -11.40 -7.68
C ALA A 24 14.09 -12.60 -7.83
N LEU A 25 14.08 -13.51 -6.84
CA LEU A 25 13.16 -14.65 -6.83
C LEU A 25 11.70 -14.20 -6.64
N ALA A 26 11.44 -13.11 -5.90
CA ALA A 26 10.10 -12.54 -5.80
C ALA A 26 9.59 -12.07 -7.17
N VAL A 27 10.45 -11.50 -8.01
CA VAL A 27 10.09 -11.07 -9.37
C VAL A 27 9.74 -12.27 -10.25
N ARG A 28 10.52 -13.35 -10.17
CA ARG A 28 10.24 -14.59 -10.92
C ARG A 28 8.91 -15.21 -10.49
N ARG A 29 8.63 -15.26 -9.18
CA ARG A 29 7.32 -15.69 -8.64
C ARG A 29 6.18 -14.82 -9.15
N ALA A 30 6.37 -13.50 -9.20
CA ALA A 30 5.39 -12.57 -9.75
C ALA A 30 5.11 -12.86 -11.24
N ALA A 31 6.16 -13.13 -12.02
CA ALA A 31 6.04 -13.49 -13.44
C ALA A 31 5.33 -14.84 -13.63
N GLU A 32 5.64 -15.86 -12.82
CA GLU A 32 4.99 -17.18 -12.84
C GLU A 32 3.49 -17.08 -12.56
N LEU A 33 3.09 -16.18 -11.65
CA LEU A 33 1.68 -15.87 -11.37
C LEU A 33 1.02 -15.00 -12.46
N GLY A 34 1.81 -14.48 -13.39
CA GLY A 34 1.36 -13.60 -14.47
C GLY A 34 0.92 -12.23 -13.99
N LEU A 35 1.65 -11.64 -13.04
CA LEU A 35 1.41 -10.30 -12.48
C LEU A 35 2.00 -9.21 -13.37
N ASP A 36 1.45 -8.00 -13.27
CA ASP A 36 1.89 -6.80 -14.00
C ASP A 36 2.72 -5.86 -13.08
N CYS A 37 2.45 -5.92 -11.78
CA CYS A 37 3.12 -5.18 -10.72
C CYS A 37 3.31 -6.07 -9.49
N MET A 38 4.02 -5.60 -8.48
CA MET A 38 4.24 -6.38 -7.26
C MET A 38 4.44 -5.50 -6.02
N GLN A 39 4.18 -6.08 -4.86
CA GLN A 39 4.60 -5.58 -3.57
C GLN A 39 5.52 -6.62 -2.89
N LEU A 40 6.47 -6.17 -2.08
CA LEU A 40 7.32 -7.04 -1.27
C LEU A 40 7.74 -6.36 0.04
N PHE A 41 8.10 -7.16 1.04
CA PHE A 41 8.98 -6.72 2.11
C PHE A 41 10.45 -6.86 1.67
N THR A 42 11.29 -5.87 1.99
CA THR A 42 12.74 -5.98 1.74
C THR A 42 13.48 -6.80 2.80
N THR A 43 12.79 -7.11 3.90
CA THR A 43 13.25 -7.85 5.08
C THR A 43 12.08 -8.61 5.72
N SER A 44 12.27 -9.27 6.87
CA SER A 44 11.15 -9.90 7.58
C SER A 44 10.20 -8.84 8.13
N PRO A 45 8.88 -8.91 7.87
CA PRO A 45 7.92 -7.92 8.36
C PRO A 45 7.66 -7.96 9.87
N ARG A 46 8.23 -8.96 10.56
CA ARG A 46 8.00 -9.24 11.98
C ARG A 46 9.18 -8.85 12.87
N THR A 47 10.27 -8.34 12.30
CA THR A 47 11.47 -7.95 13.05
C THR A 47 11.96 -6.59 12.57
N TRP A 48 12.78 -5.93 13.39
CA TRP A 48 13.38 -4.63 13.06
C TRP A 48 14.68 -4.76 12.27
N GLY A 49 15.15 -5.98 12.01
CA GLY A 49 16.46 -6.23 11.47
C GLY A 49 16.50 -6.05 9.97
N PHE A 50 17.43 -5.24 9.49
CA PHE A 50 17.78 -5.16 8.08
C PHE A 50 19.00 -6.03 7.81
N GLY A 51 18.80 -7.07 7.00
CA GLY A 51 19.90 -7.84 6.44
C GLY A 51 20.62 -7.05 5.36
N GLU A 52 21.84 -7.46 5.04
CA GLU A 52 22.60 -6.90 3.94
C GLU A 52 21.82 -7.04 2.62
N LEU A 53 21.84 -5.99 1.80
CA LEU A 53 21.36 -6.02 0.42
C LEU A 53 22.60 -5.81 -0.46
N SER A 54 23.14 -6.91 -0.99
CA SER A 54 24.35 -6.86 -1.81
C SER A 54 24.06 -6.23 -3.18
N ASP A 55 25.10 -5.71 -3.82
CA ASP A 55 24.98 -5.11 -5.15
C ASP A 55 24.57 -6.15 -6.21
N GLU A 56 24.99 -7.41 -6.04
CA GLU A 56 24.57 -8.52 -6.90
C GLU A 56 23.06 -8.75 -6.79
N ALA A 57 22.51 -8.82 -5.57
CA ALA A 57 21.07 -8.98 -5.36
C ALA A 57 20.26 -7.82 -5.95
N VAL A 58 20.79 -6.60 -5.89
CA VAL A 58 20.19 -5.42 -6.53
C VAL A 58 20.20 -5.55 -8.05
N ALA A 59 21.33 -5.92 -8.64
CA ALA A 59 21.48 -6.09 -10.08
C ALA A 59 20.56 -7.18 -10.62
N GLU A 60 20.49 -8.34 -9.95
CA GLU A 60 19.61 -9.44 -10.30
C GLU A 60 18.13 -9.04 -10.22
N PHE A 61 17.73 -8.31 -9.17
CA PHE A 61 16.35 -7.84 -9.03
C PHE A 61 15.95 -6.90 -10.16
N ARG A 62 16.80 -5.91 -10.45
CA ARG A 62 16.55 -4.94 -11.53
C ARG A 62 16.50 -5.63 -12.90
N ALA A 63 17.41 -6.56 -13.16
CA ALA A 63 17.43 -7.34 -14.40
C ALA A 63 16.17 -8.19 -14.55
N ALA A 64 15.75 -8.91 -13.51
CA ALA A 64 14.53 -9.70 -13.54
C ALA A 64 13.28 -8.83 -13.78
N ARG A 65 13.19 -7.64 -13.16
CA ARG A 65 12.05 -6.73 -13.39
C ARG A 65 11.98 -6.25 -14.84
N ALA A 66 13.13 -5.92 -15.42
CA ALA A 66 13.21 -5.51 -16.82
C ALA A 66 12.86 -6.67 -17.78
N GLU A 67 13.34 -7.88 -17.49
CA GLU A 67 13.07 -9.09 -18.27
C GLU A 67 11.57 -9.44 -18.30
N PHE A 68 10.92 -9.44 -17.13
CA PHE A 68 9.52 -9.85 -17.00
C PHE A 68 8.51 -8.69 -17.12
N GLY A 69 8.98 -7.45 -17.23
CA GLY A 69 8.12 -6.27 -17.35
C GLY A 69 7.30 -5.94 -16.08
N ILE A 70 7.79 -6.33 -14.90
CA ILE A 70 7.09 -6.11 -13.62
C ILE A 70 7.30 -4.69 -13.13
N ALA A 71 6.27 -3.85 -13.29
CA ALA A 71 6.30 -2.46 -12.81
C ALA A 71 4.89 -1.87 -12.61
N PRO A 72 4.65 -1.12 -11.53
CA PRO A 72 5.62 -0.75 -10.49
C PRO A 72 5.92 -1.89 -9.51
N ALA A 73 7.00 -1.74 -8.76
CA ALA A 73 7.29 -2.50 -7.56
C ALA A 73 7.14 -1.62 -6.32
N VAL A 74 6.52 -2.16 -5.28
CA VAL A 74 6.18 -1.45 -4.05
C VAL A 74 6.86 -2.15 -2.87
N VAL A 75 7.58 -1.41 -2.04
CA VAL A 75 8.04 -1.94 -0.75
C VAL A 75 6.99 -1.64 0.30
N HIS A 76 6.51 -2.65 1.02
CA HIS A 76 5.72 -2.41 2.23
C HIS A 76 6.65 -2.39 3.45
N THR A 77 6.43 -1.47 4.36
CA THR A 77 7.22 -1.40 5.62
C THR A 77 6.74 -2.41 6.66
N ILE A 78 7.60 -2.77 7.62
CA ILE A 78 7.29 -3.77 8.66
C ILE A 78 6.12 -3.38 9.58
N TYR A 79 5.44 -4.37 10.17
CA TYR A 79 4.24 -4.13 10.99
C TYR A 79 4.51 -3.51 12.37
N LEU A 80 5.77 -3.47 12.82
CA LEU A 80 6.13 -3.01 14.16
C LEU A 80 6.19 -1.48 14.29
N ILE A 81 6.14 -0.76 13.16
CA ILE A 81 6.27 0.69 13.10
C ILE A 81 5.13 1.37 13.86
N ASN A 82 5.50 2.31 14.74
CA ASN A 82 4.55 3.24 15.31
C ASN A 82 5.19 4.63 15.53
N LEU A 83 4.94 5.55 14.60
CA LEU A 83 5.47 6.92 14.68
C LEU A 83 4.78 7.75 15.76
N ALA A 84 3.57 7.38 16.17
CA ALA A 84 2.83 8.00 17.26
C ALA A 84 3.13 7.39 18.65
N SER A 85 3.98 6.36 18.74
CA SER A 85 4.26 5.70 20.03
C SER A 85 4.70 6.73 21.10
N GLU A 86 4.40 6.47 22.38
CA GLU A 86 4.94 7.24 23.51
C GLU A 86 6.36 6.82 23.88
N ASP A 87 6.73 5.60 23.53
CA ASP A 87 8.08 5.06 23.63
C ASP A 87 8.97 5.65 22.51
N GLU A 88 10.04 6.37 22.89
CA GLU A 88 10.99 6.95 21.92
C GLU A 88 11.81 5.89 21.21
N GLU A 89 12.07 4.73 21.82
CA GLU A 89 12.78 3.63 21.15
C GLU A 89 11.94 3.10 19.99
N ILE A 90 10.66 2.81 20.23
CA ILE A 90 9.73 2.35 19.18
C ILE A 90 9.63 3.40 18.07
N ARG A 91 9.50 4.69 18.41
CA ARG A 91 9.45 5.76 17.40
C ARG A 91 10.74 5.83 16.59
N SER A 92 11.90 5.81 17.26
CA SER A 92 13.21 5.91 16.61
C SER A 92 13.46 4.74 15.67
N ARG A 93 13.12 3.51 16.10
CA ARG A 93 13.18 2.31 15.26
C ARG A 93 12.22 2.38 14.09
N GLY A 94 11.01 2.93 14.30
CA GLY A 94 10.05 3.18 13.22
C GLY A 94 10.58 4.15 12.16
N ILE A 95 11.15 5.26 12.61
CA ILE A 95 11.80 6.25 11.72
C ILE A 95 12.94 5.59 10.95
N HIS A 96 13.80 4.83 11.63
CA HIS A 96 14.91 4.13 11.00
C HIS A 96 14.41 3.13 9.95
N ALA A 97 13.41 2.32 10.28
CA ALA A 97 12.88 1.29 9.38
C ALA A 97 12.30 1.87 8.09
N ILE A 98 11.45 2.90 8.18
CA ILE A 98 10.88 3.53 6.97
C ILE A 98 11.98 4.18 6.13
N SER A 99 12.96 4.82 6.78
CA SER A 99 14.09 5.45 6.07
C SER A 99 14.92 4.42 5.31
N GLU A 100 15.19 3.28 5.95
CA GLU A 100 15.96 2.19 5.36
C GLU A 100 15.20 1.52 4.22
N ASP A 101 13.89 1.31 4.35
CA ASP A 101 13.06 0.82 3.24
C ASP A 101 13.04 1.79 2.05
N LEU A 102 13.06 3.12 2.26
CA LEU A 102 13.20 4.10 1.18
C LEU A 102 14.57 4.00 0.48
N LEU A 103 15.66 3.87 1.24
CA LEU A 103 17.01 3.69 0.69
C LEU A 103 17.14 2.38 -0.10
N ARG A 104 16.58 1.29 0.43
CA ARG A 104 16.57 -0.03 -0.23
C ARG A 104 15.68 -0.04 -1.46
N ALA A 105 14.50 0.58 -1.39
CA ALA A 105 13.61 0.75 -2.53
C ALA A 105 14.30 1.51 -3.66
N ASP A 106 15.05 2.58 -3.36
CA ASP A 106 15.81 3.33 -4.35
C ASP A 106 16.89 2.47 -5.02
N ARG A 107 17.69 1.74 -4.23
CA ARG A 107 18.68 0.78 -4.76
C ARG A 107 18.02 -0.28 -5.64
N LEU A 108 16.90 -0.85 -5.21
CA LEU A 108 16.13 -1.84 -5.99
C LEU A 108 15.40 -1.23 -7.20
N GLY A 109 15.29 0.09 -7.29
CA GLY A 109 14.52 0.79 -8.31
C GLY A 109 13.00 0.66 -8.15
N CYS A 110 12.52 0.38 -6.93
CA CYS A 110 11.10 0.37 -6.60
C CYS A 110 10.56 1.81 -6.58
N GLU A 111 9.37 2.00 -7.11
CA GLU A 111 8.77 3.33 -7.29
C GLU A 111 8.17 3.87 -5.99
N TYR A 112 7.72 2.99 -5.10
CA TYR A 112 6.93 3.33 -3.93
C TYR A 112 7.35 2.57 -2.67
N VAL A 113 7.17 3.22 -1.52
CA VAL A 113 7.21 2.59 -0.19
C VAL A 113 5.87 2.84 0.51
N VAL A 114 5.14 1.81 0.91
CA VAL A 114 3.87 1.90 1.63
C VAL A 114 4.09 1.71 3.13
N THR A 115 3.45 2.56 3.94
CA THR A 115 3.53 2.47 5.39
C THR A 115 2.22 2.85 6.08
N HIS A 116 1.93 2.14 7.18
CA HIS A 116 1.00 2.61 8.19
C HIS A 116 1.76 3.44 9.24
N LEU A 117 1.12 4.49 9.75
CA LEU A 117 1.73 5.42 10.70
C LEU A 117 1.80 4.88 12.14
N GLY A 118 1.10 3.78 12.42
CA GLY A 118 0.96 3.18 13.74
C GLY A 118 -0.33 3.59 14.45
N SER A 119 -0.32 3.59 15.78
CA SER A 119 -1.50 3.84 16.62
C SER A 119 -1.23 4.93 17.65
N ALA A 120 -2.21 5.81 17.81
CA ALA A 120 -2.22 6.85 18.84
C ALA A 120 -2.30 6.26 20.26
N ARG A 121 -2.77 5.02 20.42
CA ARG A 121 -2.98 4.34 21.71
C ARG A 121 -3.73 5.20 22.73
N ASN A 122 -3.03 5.87 23.64
CA ASN A 122 -3.62 6.71 24.68
C ASN A 122 -3.43 8.22 24.42
N LEU A 123 -2.70 8.58 23.37
CA LEU A 123 -2.41 9.99 23.05
C LEU A 123 -3.64 10.72 22.54
N PRO A 124 -3.81 12.00 22.86
CA PRO A 124 -4.73 12.87 22.12
C PRO A 124 -4.37 12.93 20.62
N ASP A 125 -5.37 13.03 19.75
CA ASP A 125 -5.18 12.98 18.29
C ASP A 125 -4.21 14.05 17.79
N TRP A 126 -4.24 15.26 18.35
CA TRP A 126 -3.31 16.34 17.99
C TRP A 126 -1.84 15.98 18.28
N GLN A 127 -1.59 15.25 19.38
CA GLN A 127 -0.24 14.84 19.77
C GLN A 127 0.24 13.69 18.91
N ALA A 128 -0.65 12.74 18.56
CA ALA A 128 -0.37 11.66 17.63
C ALA A 128 -0.02 12.22 16.23
N ARG A 129 -0.86 13.12 15.68
CA ARG A 129 -0.60 13.84 14.42
C ARG A 129 0.76 14.53 14.43
N ARG A 130 1.05 15.31 15.48
CA ARG A 130 2.33 16.03 15.61
C ARG A 130 3.52 15.07 15.63
N LYS A 131 3.43 13.96 16.36
CA LYS A 131 4.49 12.93 16.40
C LYS A 131 4.69 12.28 15.03
N CYS A 132 3.62 11.90 14.35
CA CYS A 132 3.70 11.35 12.99
C CYS A 132 4.36 12.33 12.02
N ALA A 133 3.92 13.59 11.97
CA ALA A 133 4.50 14.60 11.08
C ALA A 133 6.00 14.85 11.37
N LEU A 134 6.41 14.93 12.64
CA LEU A 134 7.82 15.05 13.02
C LEU A 134 8.61 13.78 12.69
N GLY A 135 8.02 12.60 12.84
CA GLY A 135 8.59 11.32 12.43
C GLY A 135 8.85 11.27 10.93
N LEU A 136 7.84 11.59 10.12
CA LEU A 136 7.93 11.67 8.65
C LEU A 136 9.01 12.66 8.20
N ASN A 137 9.11 13.82 8.85
CA ASN A 137 10.18 14.78 8.60
C ASN A 137 11.58 14.18 8.81
N ARG A 138 11.76 13.36 9.86
CA ARG A 138 13.04 12.69 10.14
C ARG A 138 13.31 11.56 9.13
N VAL A 139 12.27 10.80 8.76
CA VAL A 139 12.32 9.74 7.74
C VAL A 139 12.80 10.32 6.41
N LEU A 140 12.09 11.31 5.89
CA LEU A 140 12.33 11.84 4.56
C LEU A 140 13.63 12.64 4.47
N ARG A 141 14.06 13.29 5.56
CA ARG A 141 15.41 13.89 5.66
C ARG A 141 16.51 12.83 5.59
N ARG A 142 16.32 11.65 6.20
CA ARG A 142 17.33 10.58 6.17
C ARG A 142 17.40 9.91 4.80
N ALA A 143 16.27 9.82 4.11
CA ALA A 143 16.17 9.30 2.74
C ALA A 143 16.23 10.42 1.69
N GLU A 144 16.80 11.59 2.02
CA GLU A 144 16.91 12.70 1.09
C GLU A 144 17.76 12.29 -0.13
N GLY A 145 17.35 12.72 -1.32
CA GLY A 145 17.99 12.34 -2.59
C GLY A 145 17.53 10.99 -3.17
N THR A 146 16.80 10.15 -2.42
CA THR A 146 16.19 8.94 -2.99
C THR A 146 15.01 9.28 -3.90
N SER A 147 14.69 8.40 -4.84
CA SER A 147 13.61 8.55 -5.82
C SER A 147 12.21 8.05 -5.37
N PRO A 148 12.07 6.99 -4.54
CA PRO A 148 10.76 6.44 -4.22
C PRO A 148 9.86 7.43 -3.46
N MET A 149 8.57 7.39 -3.75
CA MET A 149 7.56 8.15 -3.00
C MET A 149 7.07 7.34 -1.81
N LEU A 150 6.99 7.97 -0.64
CA LEU A 150 6.42 7.36 0.56
C LEU A 150 4.89 7.49 0.50
N LEU A 151 4.18 6.36 0.55
CA LEU A 151 2.74 6.27 0.49
C LEU A 151 2.18 6.00 1.87
N LEU A 152 1.30 6.88 2.35
CA LEU A 152 0.55 6.68 3.58
C LEU A 152 -0.69 5.85 3.28
N GLU A 153 -0.83 4.72 3.94
CA GLU A 153 -1.99 3.84 3.78
C GLU A 153 -3.05 4.09 4.86
N ASN A 154 -4.33 4.10 4.45
CA ASN A 154 -5.43 4.10 5.40
C ASN A 154 -5.53 2.76 6.15
N SER A 155 -6.18 2.76 7.30
CA SER A 155 -6.30 1.59 8.17
C SER A 155 -7.75 1.27 8.53
N ALA A 156 -7.98 0.04 8.99
CA ALA A 156 -9.29 -0.38 9.51
C ALA A 156 -9.72 0.39 10.78
N GLY A 157 -8.84 1.14 11.44
CA GLY A 157 -9.15 1.98 12.60
C GLY A 157 -9.22 1.26 13.97
N GLY A 158 -9.03 -0.07 14.02
CA GLY A 158 -8.98 -0.82 15.27
C GLY A 158 -7.82 -0.38 16.17
N GLY A 159 -8.02 -0.37 17.50
CA GLY A 159 -6.94 -0.03 18.45
C GLY A 159 -6.37 1.39 18.30
N ARG A 160 -7.17 2.35 17.83
CA ARG A 160 -6.76 3.73 17.52
C ARG A 160 -5.56 3.81 16.56
N VAL A 161 -5.51 2.90 15.59
CA VAL A 161 -4.59 3.01 14.45
C VAL A 161 -4.95 4.26 13.65
N ILE A 162 -3.92 5.02 13.31
CA ILE A 162 -4.01 6.30 12.60
C ILE A 162 -4.32 6.04 11.12
N GLY A 163 -5.04 6.95 10.50
CA GLY A 163 -5.40 6.86 9.08
C GLY A 163 -6.70 6.12 8.85
N ARG A 164 -7.66 6.22 9.77
CA ARG A 164 -9.02 5.70 9.56
C ARG A 164 -9.72 6.40 8.40
N ASP A 165 -9.37 7.66 8.15
CA ASP A 165 -9.83 8.45 7.01
C ASP A 165 -8.64 9.21 6.40
N PHE A 166 -8.80 9.62 5.14
CA PHE A 166 -7.76 10.37 4.45
C PHE A 166 -7.63 11.81 4.93
N ALA A 167 -8.66 12.39 5.57
CA ALA A 167 -8.54 13.74 6.14
C ALA A 167 -7.50 13.78 7.26
N GLU A 168 -7.38 12.74 8.08
CA GLU A 168 -6.28 12.59 9.04
C GLU A 168 -4.92 12.45 8.35
N LEU A 169 -4.79 11.56 7.37
CA LEU A 169 -3.52 11.33 6.68
C LEU A 169 -3.02 12.55 5.91
N VAL A 170 -3.92 13.25 5.21
CA VAL A 170 -3.64 14.50 4.49
C VAL A 170 -3.16 15.58 5.46
N ARG A 171 -3.85 15.77 6.60
CA ARG A 171 -3.41 16.72 7.63
C ARG A 171 -2.01 16.41 8.19
N ILE A 172 -1.68 15.13 8.37
CA ILE A 172 -0.34 14.70 8.78
C ILE A 172 0.70 15.00 7.68
N ALA A 173 0.37 14.74 6.42
CA ALA A 173 1.25 14.98 5.28
C ALA A 173 1.52 16.47 5.04
N LEU A 174 0.51 17.33 5.20
CA LEU A 174 0.63 18.79 5.08
C LEU A 174 1.46 19.41 6.21
N ASP A 175 1.53 18.78 7.39
CA ASP A 175 2.42 19.20 8.49
C ASP A 175 3.88 18.76 8.27
N CYS A 176 4.15 17.94 7.25
CA CYS A 176 5.50 17.54 6.87
C CYS A 176 6.15 18.62 6.01
N ARG A 177 7.48 18.82 6.12
CA ARG A 177 8.23 19.74 5.26
C ARG A 177 8.50 19.16 3.87
N TYR A 178 8.45 17.84 3.74
CA TYR A 178 8.71 17.10 2.50
C TYR A 178 7.41 16.56 1.91
N THR A 179 6.34 17.35 1.93
CA THR A 179 5.00 16.94 1.43
C THR A 179 5.04 16.46 -0.02
N ASP A 180 5.97 16.99 -0.83
CA ASP A 180 6.20 16.60 -2.21
C ASP A 180 6.73 15.17 -2.39
N ARG A 181 7.28 14.57 -1.33
CA ARG A 181 7.73 13.16 -1.28
C ARG A 181 6.68 12.20 -0.75
N ILE A 182 5.52 12.70 -0.35
CA ILE A 182 4.43 11.92 0.21
C ILE A 182 3.33 11.73 -0.83
N GLY A 183 2.77 10.52 -0.87
CA GLY A 183 1.54 10.17 -1.58
C GLY A 183 0.70 9.23 -0.73
N PHE A 184 -0.26 8.56 -1.36
CA PHE A 184 -1.23 7.70 -0.67
C PHE A 184 -1.35 6.34 -1.34
N CYS A 185 -1.52 5.33 -0.48
CA CYS A 185 -2.06 4.03 -0.83
C CYS A 185 -3.47 3.95 -0.25
N VAL A 186 -4.41 3.42 -1.02
CA VAL A 186 -5.76 3.19 -0.52
C VAL A 186 -6.06 1.71 -0.48
N ASP A 187 -6.48 1.23 0.69
CA ASP A 187 -6.95 -0.14 0.89
C ASP A 187 -8.47 -0.19 1.00
N SER A 188 -9.10 -0.99 0.14
CA SER A 188 -10.55 -1.13 0.06
C SER A 188 -11.18 -1.85 1.24
N ALA A 189 -10.52 -2.86 1.81
CA ALA A 189 -11.01 -3.58 2.98
C ALA A 189 -10.90 -2.71 4.24
N HIS A 190 -9.74 -2.07 4.45
CA HIS A 190 -9.53 -1.10 5.51
C HIS A 190 -10.58 0.01 5.47
N SER A 191 -10.85 0.57 4.30
CA SER A 191 -11.83 1.64 4.12
C SER A 191 -13.23 1.19 4.58
N LEU A 192 -13.67 0.01 4.17
CA LEU A 192 -14.97 -0.53 4.57
C LEU A 192 -15.00 -0.81 6.08
N GLN A 193 -13.98 -1.46 6.62
CA GLN A 193 -13.87 -1.81 8.04
C GLN A 193 -13.79 -0.58 8.95
N ALA A 194 -13.21 0.51 8.46
CA ALA A 194 -13.18 1.82 9.12
C ALA A 194 -14.56 2.49 9.19
N GLY A 195 -15.52 2.09 8.35
CA GLY A 195 -16.88 2.60 8.33
C GLY A 195 -17.28 3.38 7.07
N HIS A 196 -16.43 3.44 6.06
CA HIS A 196 -16.73 4.13 4.80
C HIS A 196 -17.47 3.21 3.84
N ASP A 197 -18.61 3.64 3.29
CA ASP A 197 -19.37 2.84 2.32
C ASP A 197 -18.76 2.88 0.91
N VAL A 198 -17.61 2.25 0.77
CA VAL A 198 -16.84 2.19 -0.47
C VAL A 198 -17.31 1.11 -1.45
N ARG A 199 -18.54 0.63 -1.30
CA ARG A 199 -19.17 -0.32 -2.24
C ARG A 199 -19.71 0.39 -3.49
N THR A 200 -19.68 1.71 -3.50
CA THR A 200 -20.21 2.56 -4.57
C THR A 200 -19.18 3.58 -5.03
N VAL A 201 -19.31 4.07 -6.27
CA VAL A 201 -18.44 5.14 -6.81
C VAL A 201 -18.51 6.40 -5.93
N ALA A 202 -19.71 6.83 -5.54
CA ALA A 202 -19.88 8.02 -4.69
C ALA A 202 -19.20 7.87 -3.31
N GLY A 203 -19.21 6.66 -2.73
CA GLY A 203 -18.51 6.41 -1.47
C GLY A 203 -16.98 6.42 -1.62
N ILE A 204 -16.46 5.96 -2.77
CA ILE A 204 -15.03 6.06 -3.10
C ILE A 204 -14.64 7.53 -3.31
N ASP A 205 -15.44 8.30 -4.06
CA ASP A 205 -15.23 9.74 -4.24
C ASP A 205 -15.17 10.47 -2.89
N ALA A 206 -16.12 10.19 -2.00
CA ALA A 206 -16.15 10.78 -0.66
C ALA A 206 -14.91 10.40 0.19
N LEU A 207 -14.45 9.16 0.09
CA LEU A 207 -13.26 8.69 0.80
C LEU A 207 -12.00 9.45 0.34
N ILE A 208 -11.81 9.63 -0.97
CA ILE A 208 -10.58 10.22 -1.54
C ILE A 208 -10.66 11.75 -1.70
N ALA A 209 -11.82 12.37 -1.44
CA ALA A 209 -12.00 13.81 -1.54
C ALA A 209 -10.93 14.63 -0.79
N PRO A 210 -10.53 14.30 0.45
CA PRO A 210 -9.47 15.05 1.12
C PRO A 210 -8.13 15.06 0.36
N ILE A 211 -7.81 13.97 -0.36
CA ILE A 211 -6.60 13.93 -1.20
C ILE A 211 -6.80 14.85 -2.41
N ALA A 212 -7.96 14.75 -3.06
CA ALA A 212 -8.28 15.53 -4.25
C ALA A 212 -8.23 17.04 -3.99
N ASP A 213 -8.82 17.48 -2.87
CA ASP A 213 -9.02 18.88 -2.53
C ASP A 213 -7.73 19.55 -2.06
N ASP A 214 -6.93 18.86 -1.23
CA ASP A 214 -5.79 19.48 -0.55
C ASP A 214 -4.42 19.14 -1.16
N MET A 215 -4.29 17.99 -1.84
CA MET A 215 -2.99 17.48 -2.31
C MET A 215 -2.95 17.07 -3.78
N GLY A 216 -4.10 16.97 -4.44
CA GLY A 216 -4.25 16.50 -5.81
C GLY A 216 -4.30 14.97 -5.94
N LEU A 217 -5.25 14.46 -6.75
CA LEU A 217 -5.45 13.02 -6.95
C LEU A 217 -4.25 12.30 -7.59
N GLU A 218 -3.34 13.03 -8.22
CA GLU A 218 -2.07 12.44 -8.65
C GLU A 218 -1.31 11.82 -7.45
N ARG A 219 -1.49 12.32 -6.23
CA ARG A 219 -0.83 11.77 -5.04
C ARG A 219 -1.31 10.36 -4.67
N LEU A 220 -2.43 9.90 -5.21
CA LEU A 220 -2.88 8.54 -5.06
C LEU A 220 -2.16 7.63 -6.07
N ARG A 221 -1.32 6.72 -5.57
CA ARG A 221 -0.38 5.97 -6.43
C ARG A 221 -0.61 4.46 -6.46
N VAL A 222 -1.17 3.89 -5.39
CA VAL A 222 -1.39 2.44 -5.24
C VAL A 222 -2.76 2.18 -4.64
N VAL A 223 -3.42 1.12 -5.11
CA VAL A 223 -4.62 0.57 -4.49
C VAL A 223 -4.30 -0.80 -3.94
N HIS A 224 -4.49 -1.02 -2.65
CA HIS A 224 -4.64 -2.35 -2.11
C HIS A 224 -6.10 -2.77 -2.28
N LEU A 225 -6.35 -3.77 -3.13
CA LEU A 225 -7.70 -4.24 -3.45
C LEU A 225 -7.95 -5.56 -2.77
N ASN A 226 -8.61 -5.45 -1.63
CA ASN A 226 -8.97 -6.53 -0.73
C ASN A 226 -10.49 -6.49 -0.49
N ASP A 227 -11.13 -7.65 -0.52
CA ASP A 227 -12.47 -7.75 0.04
C ASP A 227 -12.36 -7.83 1.58
N SER A 228 -13.45 -7.61 2.29
CA SER A 228 -13.47 -7.60 3.75
C SER A 228 -14.23 -8.80 4.29
N ARG A 229 -13.59 -9.60 5.15
CA ARG A 229 -14.26 -10.72 5.85
C ARG A 229 -15.24 -10.22 6.92
N THR A 230 -15.08 -8.98 7.37
CA THR A 230 -15.85 -8.37 8.45
C THR A 230 -16.74 -7.24 7.92
N ALA A 231 -17.81 -6.95 8.66
CA ALA A 231 -18.77 -5.91 8.28
C ALA A 231 -18.16 -4.51 8.27
N MET A 232 -18.83 -3.59 7.58
CA MET A 232 -18.50 -2.17 7.57
C MET A 232 -18.50 -1.62 9.00
N GLY A 233 -17.49 -0.83 9.36
CA GLY A 233 -17.34 -0.26 10.70
C GLY A 233 -16.92 -1.25 11.80
N SER A 234 -16.54 -2.48 11.43
CA SER A 234 -16.08 -3.50 12.40
C SER A 234 -14.74 -3.16 13.07
N ASN A 235 -13.93 -2.29 12.45
CA ASN A 235 -12.58 -1.96 12.90
C ASN A 235 -11.61 -3.15 13.00
N HIS A 236 -11.91 -4.24 12.28
CA HIS A 236 -11.12 -5.46 12.31
C HIS A 236 -10.49 -5.69 10.95
N ASP A 237 -9.16 -5.58 10.90
CA ASP A 237 -8.34 -5.89 9.73
C ASP A 237 -8.36 -7.39 9.42
N ARG A 238 -9.31 -7.75 8.56
CA ARG A 238 -9.56 -9.11 8.09
C ARG A 238 -9.92 -9.09 6.61
N HIS A 239 -8.93 -9.29 5.76
CA HIS A 239 -9.12 -9.42 4.32
C HIS A 239 -9.88 -10.71 3.96
N GLU A 240 -10.52 -10.69 2.80
CA GLU A 240 -11.23 -11.80 2.18
C GLU A 240 -10.91 -11.85 0.68
N HIS A 241 -11.10 -13.03 0.09
CA HIS A 241 -11.00 -13.20 -1.35
C HIS A 241 -11.98 -12.28 -2.10
N LEU A 242 -11.55 -11.81 -3.28
CA LEU A 242 -12.31 -10.82 -4.05
C LEU A 242 -13.73 -11.27 -4.38
N GLY A 243 -14.69 -10.46 -3.99
CA GLY A 243 -16.12 -10.65 -4.23
C GLY A 243 -16.79 -11.67 -3.30
N MET A 244 -16.08 -12.19 -2.29
CA MET A 244 -16.61 -13.16 -1.31
C MET A 244 -16.91 -12.54 0.05
N GLY A 245 -16.51 -11.28 0.28
CA GLY A 245 -16.70 -10.59 1.54
C GLY A 245 -17.78 -9.51 1.50
N ALA A 246 -17.71 -8.61 2.48
CA ALA A 246 -18.66 -7.53 2.68
C ALA A 246 -18.51 -6.36 1.68
N LEU A 247 -17.36 -6.22 1.01
CA LEU A 247 -17.22 -5.30 -0.12
C LEU A 247 -18.01 -5.85 -1.31
N GLY A 248 -17.90 -7.16 -1.52
CA GLY A 248 -18.68 -7.92 -2.49
C GLY A 248 -18.33 -7.58 -3.93
N ARG A 249 -18.99 -8.27 -4.86
CA ARG A 249 -18.68 -8.22 -6.30
C ARG A 249 -18.87 -6.83 -6.90
N ASP A 250 -19.92 -6.12 -6.48
CA ASP A 250 -20.26 -4.82 -7.04
C ASP A 250 -19.36 -3.72 -6.46
N GLY A 251 -18.98 -3.82 -5.19
CA GLY A 251 -17.95 -2.98 -4.60
C GLY A 251 -16.62 -3.15 -5.34
N VAL A 252 -16.12 -4.37 -5.50
CA VAL A 252 -14.87 -4.62 -6.25
C VAL A 252 -14.93 -4.04 -7.67
N ARG A 253 -16.07 -4.13 -8.36
CA ARG A 253 -16.25 -3.47 -9.67
C ARG A 253 -16.22 -1.94 -9.56
N ALA A 254 -16.85 -1.35 -8.55
CA ALA A 254 -16.83 0.09 -8.36
C ALA A 254 -15.39 0.62 -8.26
N TRP A 255 -14.52 -0.07 -7.51
CA TRP A 255 -13.09 0.26 -7.42
C TRP A 255 -12.37 0.16 -8.78
N LEU A 256 -12.47 -1.01 -9.43
CA LEU A 256 -11.76 -1.28 -10.69
C LEU A 256 -12.18 -0.38 -11.86
N HIS A 257 -13.43 0.10 -11.86
CA HIS A 257 -13.95 1.00 -12.90
C HIS A 257 -13.95 2.48 -12.49
N HIS A 258 -13.54 2.80 -11.26
CA HIS A 258 -13.51 4.18 -10.78
C HIS A 258 -12.61 5.06 -11.68
N PRO A 259 -13.09 6.21 -12.18
CA PRO A 259 -12.34 7.03 -13.12
C PRO A 259 -10.95 7.43 -12.64
N ALA A 260 -10.82 7.76 -11.34
CA ALA A 260 -9.55 8.13 -10.71
C ALA A 260 -8.62 6.93 -10.40
N LEU A 261 -9.18 5.72 -10.20
CA LEU A 261 -8.40 4.57 -9.69
C LEU A 261 -8.07 3.54 -10.77
N ARG A 262 -8.88 3.42 -11.83
CA ARG A 262 -8.79 2.33 -12.82
C ARG A 262 -7.45 2.20 -13.55
N ARG A 263 -6.59 3.23 -13.48
CA ARG A 263 -5.24 3.25 -14.08
C ARG A 263 -4.11 3.03 -13.07
N LEU A 264 -4.42 3.00 -11.78
CA LEU A 264 -3.45 2.73 -10.73
C LEU A 264 -3.09 1.24 -10.71
N PRO A 265 -1.90 0.88 -10.19
CA PRO A 265 -1.60 -0.50 -9.84
C PRO A 265 -2.48 -0.96 -8.67
N TYR A 266 -3.01 -2.18 -8.82
CA TYR A 266 -3.80 -2.87 -7.80
C TYR A 266 -2.97 -4.00 -7.21
N ILE A 267 -2.63 -3.90 -5.93
CA ILE A 267 -1.97 -4.97 -5.17
C ILE A 267 -3.06 -5.71 -4.38
N LEU A 268 -3.15 -7.01 -4.57
CA LEU A 268 -4.02 -7.87 -3.79
C LEU A 268 -3.23 -8.41 -2.59
N GLU A 269 -3.85 -8.40 -1.42
CA GLU A 269 -3.32 -8.96 -0.17
C GLU A 269 -4.37 -9.91 0.45
N THR A 270 -5.03 -10.66 -0.44
CA THR A 270 -6.06 -11.63 -0.08
C THR A 270 -5.46 -12.79 0.71
N PRO A 271 -6.23 -13.44 1.59
CA PRO A 271 -5.73 -14.58 2.36
C PRO A 271 -5.30 -15.73 1.44
N ILE A 272 -4.35 -16.55 1.94
CA ILE A 272 -3.92 -17.80 1.31
C ILE A 272 -4.36 -18.93 2.23
N GLU A 273 -5.49 -19.56 1.89
CA GLU A 273 -6.10 -20.64 2.69
C GLU A 273 -5.94 -22.01 2.00
N GLY A 274 -5.72 -22.01 0.68
CA GLY A 274 -5.45 -23.20 -0.11
C GLY A 274 -4.65 -22.94 -1.39
N GLU A 275 -4.19 -24.02 -2.00
CA GLU A 275 -3.41 -23.95 -3.24
C GLU A 275 -4.20 -23.27 -4.36
N GLY A 276 -3.54 -22.35 -5.07
CA GLY A 276 -4.09 -21.64 -6.21
C GLY A 276 -5.06 -20.49 -5.87
N ASP A 277 -5.14 -20.05 -4.62
CA ASP A 277 -5.94 -18.88 -4.22
C ASP A 277 -5.53 -17.61 -4.97
N ASP A 278 -4.23 -17.34 -5.09
CA ASP A 278 -3.73 -16.18 -5.84
C ASP A 278 -4.15 -16.23 -7.30
N ALA A 279 -4.05 -17.39 -7.93
CA ALA A 279 -4.48 -17.58 -9.31
C ALA A 279 -6.01 -17.39 -9.45
N ARG A 280 -6.81 -17.83 -8.46
CA ARG A 280 -8.26 -17.61 -8.44
C ARG A 280 -8.61 -16.13 -8.29
N ASN A 281 -7.99 -15.43 -7.34
CA ASN A 281 -8.24 -14.01 -7.10
C ASN A 281 -7.78 -13.13 -8.27
N LEU A 282 -6.66 -13.47 -8.91
CA LEU A 282 -6.19 -12.75 -10.10
C LEU A 282 -7.17 -12.92 -11.27
N ARG A 283 -7.69 -14.14 -11.48
CA ARG A 283 -8.74 -14.37 -12.48
C ARG A 283 -10.01 -13.57 -12.17
N ARG A 284 -10.43 -13.50 -10.91
CA ARG A 284 -11.58 -12.69 -10.48
C ARG A 284 -11.35 -11.20 -10.71
N ALA A 285 -10.21 -10.66 -10.31
CA ALA A 285 -9.85 -9.26 -10.54
C ALA A 285 -9.93 -8.90 -12.03
N ARG A 286 -9.31 -9.73 -12.89
CA ARG A 286 -9.38 -9.58 -14.35
C ARG A 286 -10.80 -9.73 -14.90
N GLN A 287 -11.64 -10.57 -14.30
CA GLN A 287 -13.05 -10.71 -14.69
C GLN A 287 -13.87 -9.47 -14.27
N PHE A 288 -13.64 -8.92 -13.09
CA PHE A 288 -14.34 -7.73 -12.60
C PHE A 288 -13.92 -6.45 -13.34
N ALA A 289 -12.69 -6.39 -13.85
CA ALA A 289 -12.17 -5.26 -14.63
C ALA A 289 -12.68 -5.21 -16.10
N ARG A 290 -13.25 -6.30 -16.61
CA ARG A 290 -13.85 -6.38 -17.95
C ARG A 290 -15.25 -5.76 -17.97
#